data_AF-A0A417YAM3-F1
#
_entry.id   AF-A0A417YAM3-F1
#
_cell.length_a   1.000
_cell.length_b   1.000
_cell.length_c   1.000
_cell.angle_alpha   90.00
_cell.angle_beta   90.00
_cell.angle_gamma   90.00
#
_symmetry.space_group_name_H-M   'P 1'
#
loop_
_entity.id
_entity.type
_entity.pdbx_description
1 polymer ?
#
loop_
_entity_poly.entity_id
_entity_poly.type
_entity_poly.pdbx_seq_one_letter_code
_entity_poly.pdbx_strand_id
1 'polypeptide(L)'
;MIQKIFTSPINLIVKIGEKVQEEVEKELYDLEHIQKKLIHLQMMYELEEIDEDSYKQSEKELLIRYEIAKKREMEQINELTKRKK
;
A
#
# COMPACT_ATOMS: atom_id res chain seq x y z
N MET A 1 -3.67 31.35 7.90
CA MET A 1 -3.38 31.38 9.35
C MET A 1 -4.55 30.77 10.11
N ILE A 2 -4.44 29.50 10.47
CA ILE A 2 -5.22 28.82 11.54
C ILE A 2 -4.25 27.77 12.12
N GLN A 3 -3.29 28.22 12.93
CA GLN A 3 -3.16 27.82 14.33
C GLN A 3 -3.57 26.36 14.61
N LYS A 4 -2.53 25.52 14.78
CA LYS A 4 -2.36 24.47 15.80
C LYS A 4 -3.66 24.09 16.53
N ILE A 5 -4.12 22.84 16.45
CA ILE A 5 -4.22 21.78 17.50
C ILE A 5 -4.86 20.57 16.78
N PHE A 6 -4.15 19.47 16.47
CA PHE A 6 -4.28 18.26 17.27
C PHE A 6 -3.05 17.36 17.09
N THR A 7 -2.22 17.38 18.12
CA THR A 7 -1.43 16.23 18.53
C THR A 7 -2.37 15.11 18.97
N SER A 8 -2.42 13.98 18.24
CA SER A 8 -2.32 12.59 18.77
C SER A 8 -3.22 11.54 18.05
N PRO A 9 -2.78 10.26 17.85
CA PRO A 9 -1.46 9.71 18.11
C PRO A 9 -0.76 9.24 16.81
N ILE A 10 0.46 9.72 16.64
CA ILE A 10 1.48 9.11 15.77
C ILE A 10 1.78 7.63 16.16
N ASN A 11 1.17 7.11 17.25
CA ASN A 11 1.22 5.70 17.66
C ASN A 11 0.23 4.77 16.93
N LEU A 12 -0.66 5.24 16.05
CA LEU A 12 -1.49 4.29 15.28
C LEU A 12 -0.69 3.59 14.17
N ILE A 13 0.35 4.26 13.65
CA ILE A 13 1.24 3.72 12.62
C ILE A 13 2.06 2.53 13.17
N VAL A 14 2.50 2.60 14.43
CA VAL A 14 3.28 1.52 15.07
C VAL A 14 2.43 0.26 15.31
N LYS A 15 1.14 0.40 15.63
CA LYS A 15 0.24 -0.75 15.85
C LYS A 15 -0.14 -1.51 14.59
N ILE A 16 -0.09 -0.89 13.42
CA ILE A 16 -0.19 -1.60 12.14
C ILE A 16 1.13 -2.31 11.83
N GLY A 17 2.28 -1.72 12.20
CA GLY A 17 3.59 -2.37 12.07
C GLY A 17 3.69 -3.68 12.85
N GLU A 18 3.26 -3.70 14.12
CA GLU A 18 3.43 -4.87 15.00
C GLU A 18 2.49 -6.04 14.66
N LYS A 19 1.27 -5.77 14.16
CA LYS A 19 0.31 -6.85 13.86
C LYS A 19 0.39 -7.40 12.43
N VAL A 20 1.10 -6.69 11.55
CA VAL A 20 1.39 -7.13 10.19
C VAL A 20 2.68 -7.96 10.17
N GLN A 21 3.58 -7.83 11.15
CA GLN A 21 4.92 -8.43 11.09
C GLN A 21 4.96 -9.97 11.21
N GLU A 22 3.95 -10.62 11.79
CA GLU A 22 3.97 -12.09 12.01
C GLU A 22 3.48 -12.93 10.80
N GLU A 23 2.74 -12.35 9.84
CA GLU A 23 2.28 -13.06 8.63
C GLU A 23 2.95 -12.57 7.33
N VAL A 24 3.85 -11.58 7.41
CA VAL A 24 4.51 -10.95 6.24
C VAL A 24 5.57 -11.83 5.55
N GLU A 25 5.99 -12.93 6.16
CA GLU A 25 6.98 -13.83 5.53
C GLU A 25 6.47 -14.53 4.25
N LYS A 26 5.18 -14.38 3.89
CA LYS A 26 4.61 -14.94 2.63
C LYS A 26 4.07 -13.91 1.62
N GLU A 27 3.87 -12.65 1.99
CA GLU A 27 3.03 -11.71 1.23
C GLU A 27 3.77 -10.59 0.49
N LEU A 28 5.02 -10.83 0.08
CA LEU A 28 5.76 -9.88 -0.77
C LEU A 28 5.11 -9.64 -2.16
N TYR A 29 4.01 -10.33 -2.49
CA TYR A 29 3.32 -10.29 -3.79
C TYR A 29 1.81 -10.10 -3.71
N ASP A 30 1.27 -9.73 -2.56
CA ASP A 30 -0.18 -9.62 -2.48
C ASP A 30 -0.67 -8.27 -3.05
N LEU A 31 -1.26 -8.35 -4.25
CA LEU A 31 -1.94 -7.23 -4.89
C LEU A 31 -2.98 -6.60 -3.95
N GLU A 32 -3.63 -7.42 -3.11
CA GLU A 32 -4.61 -6.97 -2.13
C GLU A 32 -3.98 -6.05 -1.09
N HIS A 33 -2.75 -6.34 -0.66
CA HIS A 33 -2.01 -5.51 0.28
C HIS A 33 -1.64 -4.14 -0.29
N ILE A 34 -1.24 -4.09 -1.56
CA ILE A 34 -0.93 -2.81 -2.22
C ILE A 34 -2.21 -2.00 -2.42
N GLN A 35 -3.32 -2.65 -2.79
CA GLN A 35 -4.64 -2.00 -2.90
C GLN A 35 -5.12 -1.44 -1.56
N LYS A 36 -5.01 -2.20 -0.46
CA LYS A 36 -5.31 -1.72 0.90
C LYS A 36 -4.49 -0.49 1.27
N LYS A 37 -3.19 -0.48 0.94
CA LYS A 37 -2.30 0.67 1.17
C LYS A 37 -2.71 1.90 0.37
N LEU A 38 -3.10 1.74 -0.89
CA LEU A 38 -3.61 2.83 -1.73
C LEU A 38 -4.91 3.43 -1.16
N ILE A 39 -5.85 2.59 -0.74
CA ILE A 39 -7.11 3.05 -0.10
C ILE A 39 -6.81 3.80 1.20
N HIS A 40 -5.91 3.27 2.02
CA HIS A 40 -5.53 3.93 3.28
C HIS A 40 -4.86 5.29 3.01
N LEU A 41 -3.95 5.35 2.03
CA LEU A 41 -3.28 6.59 1.64
C LEU A 41 -4.29 7.66 1.16
N GLN A 42 -5.28 7.26 0.36
CA GLN A 42 -6.39 8.12 -0.06
C GLN A 42 -7.17 8.66 1.14
N MET A 43 -7.53 7.79 2.08
CA MET A 43 -8.25 8.19 3.29
C MET A 43 -7.44 9.19 4.13
N MET A 44 -6.13 8.98 4.29
CA MET A 44 -5.26 9.93 5.00
C MET A 44 -5.25 11.31 4.33
N TYR A 45 -5.21 11.35 2.99
CA TYR A 45 -5.27 12.61 2.25
C TYR A 45 -6.64 13.29 2.37
N GLU A 46 -7.74 12.53 2.25
CA GLU A 46 -9.10 13.04 2.42
C GLU A 46 -9.38 13.59 3.83
N LEU A 47 -8.72 13.03 4.84
CA LEU A 47 -8.79 13.48 6.23
C LEU A 47 -7.79 14.61 6.55
N GLU A 48 -7.09 15.14 5.54
CA GLU A 48 -6.05 16.18 5.67
C GLU A 48 -4.90 15.78 6.64
N GLU A 49 -4.66 14.48 6.83
CA GLU A 49 -3.57 13.96 7.68
C GLU A 49 -2.20 14.06 6.99
N ILE A 50 -2.20 14.10 5.64
CA ILE A 50 -1.02 14.29 4.80
C ILE A 50 -1.28 15.36 3.74
N ASP A 51 -0.23 16.05 3.31
CA ASP A 51 -0.32 17.02 2.22
C ASP A 51 -0.35 16.35 0.83
N GLU A 52 -0.75 17.11 -0.18
CA GLU A 52 -0.90 16.63 -1.55
C GLU A 52 0.42 16.11 -2.16
N ASP A 53 1.55 16.73 -1.85
CA ASP A 53 2.85 16.30 -2.39
C ASP A 53 3.28 14.96 -1.76
N SER A 54 3.13 14.83 -0.44
CA SER A 54 3.36 13.58 0.29
C SER A 54 2.45 12.44 -0.20
N TYR A 55 1.18 12.73 -0.45
CA TYR A 55 0.22 11.81 -1.04
C TYR A 55 0.68 11.36 -2.43
N LYS A 56 0.96 12.29 -3.35
CA LYS A 56 1.33 11.98 -4.74
C LYS A 56 2.63 11.18 -4.84
N GLN A 57 3.62 11.46 -3.99
CA GLN A 57 4.87 10.70 -3.97
C GLN A 57 4.61 9.26 -3.55
N SER A 58 3.85 9.06 -2.47
CA SER A 58 3.53 7.74 -1.93
C SER A 58 2.62 6.94 -2.87
N GLU A 59 1.64 7.60 -3.49
CA GLU A 59 0.72 7.00 -4.46
C GLU A 59 1.49 6.46 -5.66
N LYS A 60 2.37 7.29 -6.23
CA LYS A 60 3.21 6.89 -7.36
C LYS A 60 4.07 5.67 -7.04
N GLU A 61 4.68 5.63 -5.86
CA GLU A 61 5.49 4.49 -5.44
C GLU A 61 4.66 3.21 -5.31
N LEU A 62 3.48 3.29 -4.69
CA LEU A 62 2.57 2.15 -4.53
C LEU A 62 2.05 1.64 -5.88
N LEU A 63 1.72 2.54 -6.81
CA LEU A 63 1.27 2.18 -8.16
C LEU A 63 2.36 1.46 -8.96
N ILE A 64 3.61 1.92 -8.90
CA ILE A 64 4.73 1.22 -9.56
C ILE A 64 4.87 -0.21 -9.02
N ARG A 65 4.77 -0.38 -7.69
CA ARG A 65 4.81 -1.70 -7.05
C ARG A 65 3.63 -2.58 -7.50
N TYR A 66 2.44 -1.99 -7.60
CA TYR A 66 1.24 -2.67 -8.08
C TYR A 66 1.41 -3.20 -9.50
N GLU A 67 1.93 -2.38 -10.42
CA GLU A 67 2.17 -2.78 -11.81
C GLU A 67 3.14 -3.94 -11.90
N ILE A 68 4.24 -3.90 -11.15
CA ILE A 68 5.24 -4.98 -11.10
C ILE A 68 4.61 -6.28 -10.59
N ALA A 69 3.81 -6.20 -9.51
CA ALA A 69 3.13 -7.35 -8.95
C ALA A 69 2.13 -7.94 -9.97
N LYS A 70 1.35 -7.09 -10.65
CA LYS A 70 0.35 -7.51 -11.62
C LYS A 70 0.96 -8.17 -12.85
N LYS A 71 2.09 -7.63 -13.34
CA LYS A 71 2.83 -8.23 -14.46
C LYS A 71 3.32 -9.64 -14.14
N ARG A 72 3.87 -9.84 -12.93
CA ARG A 72 4.34 -11.15 -12.48
C ARG A 72 3.22 -12.17 -12.34
N GLU A 73 2.07 -11.76 -11.80
CA GLU A 73 0.87 -12.61 -11.72
C GLU A 73 0.47 -13.11 -13.12
N MET A 74 0.41 -12.20 -14.10
CA MET A 74 0.07 -12.54 -15.49
C MET A 74 1.10 -13.45 -16.14
N GLU A 75 2.39 -13.23 -15.90
CA GLU A 75 3.47 -14.11 -16.38
C GLU A 75 3.32 -15.53 -15.80
N GLN A 76 3.04 -15.67 -14.50
CA GLN A 76 2.82 -16.97 -13.87
C GLN A 76 1.60 -17.69 -14.44
N ILE A 77 0.48 -16.99 -14.64
CA ILE A 77 -0.73 -17.55 -15.26
C ILE A 77 -0.43 -18.02 -16.69
N ASN A 78 0.32 -17.24 -17.47
CA ASN A 78 0.71 -17.60 -18.83
C ASN A 78 1.62 -18.84 -18.86
N GLU A 79 2.57 -18.97 -17.93
CA GLU A 79 3.42 -20.15 -17.84
C GLU A 79 2.62 -21.42 -17.45
N LEU A 80 1.68 -21.29 -16.52
CA LEU A 80 0.81 -22.41 -16.12
C LEU A 80 -0.12 -22.87 -17.24
N THR A 81 -0.62 -21.95 -18.06
CA THR A 81 -1.48 -22.28 -19.21
C THR A 81 -0.70 -22.90 -20.36
N LYS A 82 0.56 -22.51 -20.59
CA LYS A 82 1.45 -23.12 -21.59
C LYS A 82 1.88 -24.55 -21.23
N ARG A 83 2.15 -24.85 -19.95
CA ARG A 83 2.53 -26.20 -19.51
C ARG A 83 1.42 -27.25 -19.60
N LYS A 84 0.16 -26.82 -19.73
CA LYS A 84 -1.02 -27.69 -19.87
C LYS A 84 -1.39 -28.02 -21.32
N LYS A 85 -0.71 -27.43 -22.30
CA LYS A 85 -0.84 -27.75 -23.74
C LYS A 85 0.30 -28.66 -24.17
#